data_AF-A0A9C7W029-F1
#
_entry.id   AF-A0A9C7W029-F1
#
_cell.length_a   1.000
_cell.length_b   1.000
_cell.length_c   1.000
_cell.angle_alpha   90.00
_cell.angle_beta   90.00
_cell.angle_gamma   90.00
#
_symmetry.space_group_name_H-M   'P 1'
#
loop_
_entity.id
_entity.type
_entity.pdbx_description
1 polymer ?
#
loop_
_entity_poly.entity_id
_entity_poly.type
_entity_poly.pdbx_seq_one_letter_code
_entity_poly.pdbx_strand_id
1 'polypeptide(L)' 'MKIRLIKYLKLTILLLAVPAAWAETVNCTPITTLPTVITSQGVYCLTGSLKTNMTSGNAIEIQANNVTIDLNGWKLG' A
#
# COMPACT_ATOMS: atom_id res chain seq x y z
N MET A 1 4.33 -48.36 7.47
CA MET A 1 3.92 -47.25 6.58
C MET A 1 3.30 -46.04 7.31
N LYS A 2 3.70 -45.73 8.56
CA LYS A 2 3.12 -44.61 9.35
C LYS A 2 4.11 -43.47 9.65
N ILE A 3 5.40 -43.68 9.43
CA ILE A 3 6.47 -42.72 9.78
C ILE A 3 6.69 -41.66 8.68
N ARG A 4 6.29 -41.95 7.44
CA ARG A 4 6.40 -40.98 6.33
C ARG A 4 5.33 -39.87 6.39
N LEU A 5 4.21 -40.10 7.07
CA LEU A 5 3.10 -39.14 7.16
C LEU A 5 3.44 -37.93 8.07
N ILE A 6 4.29 -38.13 9.08
CA ILE A 6 4.68 -37.09 10.06
C ILE A 6 5.64 -36.05 9.44
N LYS A 7 6.43 -36.45 8.43
CA LYS A 7 7.41 -35.56 7.80
C LYS A 7 6.75 -34.48 6.93
N TYR A 8 5.60 -34.78 6.32
CA TYR A 8 4.85 -33.81 5.51
C TYR A 8 4.02 -32.85 6.36
N LEU A 9 3.63 -33.24 7.57
CA LEU A 9 2.83 -32.39 8.47
C LEU A 9 3.60 -31.14 8.96
N LYS A 10 4.93 -31.21 9.05
CA LYS A 10 5.77 -30.05 9.40
C LYS A 10 5.90 -29.03 8.26
N LEU A 11 5.72 -29.44 7.00
CA LEU A 11 5.89 -28.55 5.85
C LEU A 11 4.64 -27.69 5.60
N THR A 12 3.45 -28.16 5.99
CA THR A 12 2.18 -27.46 5.74
C THR A 12 1.95 -26.27 6.67
N ILE A 13 2.57 -26.23 7.86
CA ILE A 13 2.37 -25.15 8.84
C ILE A 13 3.16 -23.88 8.46
N LEU A 14 4.24 -24.01 7.67
CA LEU A 14 5.09 -22.87 7.28
C LEU A 14 4.45 -21.97 6.20
N LEU A 15 3.48 -22.48 5.44
CA LEU A 15 2.81 -21.75 4.35
C LEU A 15 1.70 -20.79 4.84
N LEU A 16 1.31 -20.85 6.12
CA LEU A 16 0.24 -20.03 6.69
C LEU A 16 0.72 -18.72 7.32
N ALA A 17 2.03 -18.46 7.34
CA ALA A 17 2.64 -17.29 7.98
C ALA A 17 3.19 -16.28 6.98
N VAL A 18 2.77 -16.32 5.71
CA VAL A 18 3.11 -15.22 4.79
C VAL A 18 2.24 -14.03 5.21
N PRO A 19 2.82 -12.94 5.76
CA PRO A 19 2.03 -11.74 5.98
C PRO A 19 1.43 -11.35 4.64
N ALA A 20 0.14 -11.03 4.60
CA ALA A 20 -0.45 -10.39 3.43
C ALA A 20 0.48 -9.25 3.00
N ALA A 21 0.77 -9.08 1.71
CA ALA A 21 1.53 -7.93 1.27
C ALA A 21 0.71 -6.68 1.64
N TRP A 22 1.06 -6.05 2.76
CA TRP A 22 0.54 -4.74 3.12
C TRP A 22 1.05 -3.77 2.07
N ALA A 23 0.26 -2.76 1.73
CA ALA A 23 0.74 -1.70 0.85
C ALA A 23 2.04 -1.10 1.44
N GLU A 24 2.95 -0.63 0.57
CA GLU A 24 4.27 -0.17 1.00
C GLU A 24 4.16 1.17 1.75
N THR A 25 4.16 1.10 3.08
CA THR A 25 4.05 2.27 3.98
C THR A 25 5.40 2.88 4.38
N VAL A 26 6.51 2.19 4.10
CA VAL A 26 7.86 2.56 4.59
C VAL A 26 8.74 3.17 3.50
N ASN A 27 8.65 2.68 2.26
CA ASN A 27 9.52 3.11 1.16
C ASN A 27 8.73 3.86 0.08
N CYS A 28 8.14 4.98 0.46
CA CYS A 28 7.23 5.77 -0.36
C CYS A 28 7.54 7.27 -0.28
N THR A 29 7.16 8.01 -1.32
CA THR A 29 7.20 9.48 -1.31
C THR A 29 5.98 10.02 -0.55
N PRO A 30 6.16 10.81 0.52
CA PRO A 30 5.05 11.25 1.35
C PRO A 30 4.21 12.32 0.62
N ILE A 31 2.90 12.12 0.61
CA ILE A 31 1.92 13.16 0.26
C ILE A 31 1.48 13.80 1.57
N THR A 32 1.82 15.07 1.77
CA THR A 32 1.54 15.81 3.00
C THR A 32 0.53 16.95 2.82
N THR A 33 0.18 17.28 1.57
CA THR A 33 -0.75 18.39 1.23
C THR A 33 -1.61 18.06 0.01
N LEU A 34 -2.77 18.70 -0.08
CA LEU A 34 -3.70 18.63 -1.22
C LEU A 34 -4.04 20.06 -1.71
N PRO A 35 -4.27 20.27 -3.02
CA PRO A 35 -4.12 19.29 -4.09
C PRO A 35 -2.64 19.00 -4.41
N THR A 36 -2.35 17.86 -5.05
CA THR A 36 -1.00 17.53 -5.54
C THR A 36 -1.04 16.87 -6.92
N VAL A 37 0.02 17.05 -7.70
CA VAL A 37 0.20 16.43 -9.02
C VAL A 37 1.41 15.51 -8.99
N ILE A 38 1.18 14.23 -9.29
CA ILE A 38 2.22 13.19 -9.38
C ILE A 38 2.68 13.10 -10.83
N THR A 39 3.91 13.53 -11.09
CA THR A 39 4.51 13.55 -12.43
C THR A 39 5.60 12.50 -12.65
N SER A 40 5.90 11.70 -11.63
CA SER A 40 6.92 10.64 -11.68
C SER A 40 6.36 9.30 -11.20
N GLN A 41 6.73 8.21 -11.87
CA GLN A 41 6.41 6.85 -11.44
C GLN A 41 6.94 6.57 -10.02
N GLY A 42 6.32 5.63 -9.32
CA GLY A 42 6.77 5.21 -7.99
C GLY A 42 5.65 5.01 -6.99
N VAL A 43 6.04 4.81 -5.73
CA VAL A 43 5.14 4.59 -4.60
C VAL A 43 5.01 5.88 -3.80
N TYR A 44 3.78 6.28 -3.53
CA TYR A 44 3.42 7.46 -2.75
C TYR A 44 2.55 7.04 -1.58
N CYS A 45 2.66 7.74 -0.45
CA CYS A 45 1.91 7.40 0.74
C CYS A 45 1.39 8.60 1.51
N LEU A 46 0.23 8.44 2.14
CA LEU A 46 -0.21 9.40 3.16
C LEU A 46 0.55 9.16 4.47
N THR A 47 0.87 10.25 5.16
CA THR A 47 1.45 10.21 6.51
C THR A 47 0.49 10.77 7.58
N GLY A 48 -0.74 11.09 7.17
CA GLY A 48 -1.80 11.65 8.00
C GLY A 48 -3.09 11.76 7.20
N SER A 49 -4.24 11.92 7.87
CA SER A 49 -5.50 12.19 7.15
C SER A 49 -5.44 13.56 6.51
N LEU A 50 -5.70 13.63 5.21
CA LEU A 50 -5.71 14.86 4.45
C LEU A 50 -7.12 15.15 3.94
N LYS A 51 -7.45 16.44 3.89
CA LYS A 51 -8.70 16.91 3.29
C LYS A 51 -8.49 18.14 2.44
N THR A 52 -9.38 18.37 1.48
CA THR A 52 -9.45 19.62 0.73
C THR A 52 -10.87 20.18 0.72
N ASN A 53 -11.00 21.51 0.70
CA ASN A 53 -12.30 22.19 0.58
C ASN A 53 -12.68 22.44 -0.89
N MET A 54 -11.99 21.80 -1.84
CA MET A 54 -12.27 21.95 -3.26
C MET A 54 -13.69 21.46 -3.60
N THR A 55 -14.42 22.27 -4.37
CA THR A 55 -15.75 21.91 -4.89
C THR A 55 -15.69 21.25 -6.26
N SER A 56 -14.57 21.41 -6.97
CA SER A 56 -14.28 20.78 -8.26
C SER A 56 -12.77 20.55 -8.44
N GLY A 57 -12.39 19.67 -9.37
CA GLY A 57 -11.01 19.27 -9.63
C GLY A 57 -10.59 17.98 -8.92
N ASN A 58 -9.29 17.69 -8.95
CA ASN A 58 -8.71 16.47 -8.38
C ASN A 58 -7.90 16.80 -7.12
N ALA A 59 -8.13 16.07 -6.03
CA ALA A 59 -7.30 16.18 -4.82
C ALA A 59 -5.88 15.64 -5.07
N ILE A 60 -5.78 14.56 -5.83
CA ILE A 60 -4.51 14.01 -6.32
C ILE A 60 -4.68 13.78 -7.82
N GLU A 61 -3.85 14.43 -8.63
CA GLU A 61 -3.78 14.21 -10.07
C GLU A 61 -2.55 13.37 -10.41
N ILE A 62 -2.71 12.34 -11.24
CA ILE A 62 -1.62 11.48 -11.68
C ILE A 62 -1.36 11.73 -13.16
N GLN A 63 -0.17 12.25 -13.48
CA GLN A 63 0.32 12.55 -14.83
C GLN A 63 1.50 11.64 -15.24
N ALA A 64 1.68 10.51 -14.56
CA ALA A 64 2.69 9.50 -14.87
C ALA A 64 2.11 8.09 -14.82
N ASN A 65 2.77 7.16 -15.53
CA ASN A 65 2.44 5.73 -15.45
C ASN A 65 3.13 5.08 -14.25
N ASN A 66 2.70 3.86 -13.88
CA ASN A 66 3.33 3.05 -12.83
C ASN A 66 3.39 3.75 -11.45
N VAL A 67 2.25 4.29 -11.02
CA VAL A 67 2.07 4.92 -9.72
C VAL A 67 1.28 4.01 -8.79
N THR A 68 1.76 3.82 -7.57
CA THR A 68 1.00 3.22 -6.47
C THR A 68 0.79 4.27 -5.40
N ILE A 69 -0.47 4.45 -4.96
CA ILE A 69 -0.81 5.31 -3.83
C ILE A 69 -1.28 4.43 -2.69
N ASP A 70 -0.56 4.47 -1.59
CA ASP A 70 -0.95 3.84 -0.33
C ASP A 70 -1.51 4.90 0.63
N LEU A 71 -2.75 4.69 1.10
CA LEU A 71 -3.32 5.58 2.10
C LEU A 71 -2.74 5.34 3.50
N ASN A 72 -2.01 4.24 3.72
CA ASN A 72 -1.29 3.95 4.96
C ASN A 72 -2.21 4.04 6.21
N GLY A 73 -3.46 3.58 6.07
CA GLY A 73 -4.49 3.66 7.11
C GLY A 73 -5.11 5.06 7.34
N TRP A 74 -4.70 6.08 6.57
CA TRP A 74 -5.23 7.44 6.64
C TRP A 74 -6.38 7.69 5.67
N LYS A 75 -7.10 8.80 5.88
CA LYS A 75 -8.23 9.21 5.04
C LYS A 75 -7.81 10.29 4.05
N LEU A 76 -8.35 10.18 2.83
CA LEU A 76 -8.40 11.25 1.85
C LEU A 76 -9.87 11.70 1.75
N GLY A 77 -10.15 12.99 2.00
CA GLY A 77 -11.52 13.51 1.96
C GLY A 77 -11.65 15.00 1.73
#